data_AF-A0A067BRU1-F1
#
_entry.id   AF-A0A067BRU1-F1
#
_cell.length_a   1.000
_cell.length_b   1.000
_cell.length_c   1.000
_cell.angle_alpha   90.00
_cell.angle_beta   90.00
_cell.angle_gamma   90.00
#
_symmetry.space_group_name_H-M   'P 1'
#
loop_
_entity.id
_entity.type
_entity.pdbx_description
1 polymer ?
#
loop_
_entity_poly.entity_id
_entity_poly.type
_entity_poly.pdbx_seq_one_letter_code
_entity_poly.pdbx_strand_id
1 'polypeptide(L)'
;MDEALHLHHARVVAQSDLSRHFHDAPPTRSETLLSDAATYVEAIDALFRVGSSHQHFEYLFFLYAQSHGDGISRSELLQLLQEHLSPAAVEADARFFEKIYTYLKRHFTAPVLSLDATLALLNARPHILASVCIDKAQLHARVQSSNARNQVPKELLDA
;
A
#
# COMPACT_ATOMS: atom_id res chain seq x y z
N MET A 1 2.58 -16.17 -5.80
CA MET A 1 2.71 -14.72 -5.49
C MET A 1 3.05 -13.96 -6.75
N ASP A 2 4.07 -14.40 -7.49
CA ASP A 2 4.58 -13.73 -8.69
C ASP A 2 3.50 -13.44 -9.74
N GLU A 3 2.67 -14.43 -10.11
CA GLU A 3 1.57 -14.23 -11.08
C GLU A 3 0.59 -13.13 -10.63
N ALA A 4 0.22 -13.10 -9.35
CA ALA A 4 -0.67 -12.09 -8.80
C ALA A 4 -0.03 -10.68 -8.84
N LEU A 5 1.28 -10.59 -8.63
CA LEU A 5 2.03 -9.34 -8.72
C LEU A 5 2.20 -8.85 -10.17
N HIS A 6 2.41 -9.77 -11.12
CA HIS A 6 2.45 -9.43 -12.55
C HIS A 6 1.12 -8.83 -13.02
N LEU A 7 0.01 -9.49 -12.67
CA LEU A 7 -1.33 -8.99 -13.01
C LEU A 7 -1.62 -7.64 -12.33
N HIS A 8 -1.16 -7.47 -11.09
CA HIS A 8 -1.29 -6.21 -10.37
C HIS A 8 -0.49 -5.09 -11.03
N HIS A 9 0.75 -5.35 -11.45
CA HIS A 9 1.57 -4.39 -12.19
C HIS A 9 0.88 -3.95 -13.48
N ALA A 10 0.43 -4.90 -14.31
CA ALA A 10 -0.26 -4.61 -15.56
C ALA A 10 -1.49 -3.72 -15.33
N ARG A 11 -2.25 -3.97 -14.26
CA ARG A 11 -3.38 -3.12 -13.88
C ARG A 11 -2.94 -1.71 -13.48
N VAL A 12 -1.93 -1.57 -12.63
CA VAL A 12 -1.47 -0.25 -12.16
C VAL A 12 -1.00 0.59 -13.36
N VAL A 13 -0.31 -0.03 -14.32
CA VAL A 13 0.06 0.62 -15.59
C VAL A 13 -1.18 1.05 -16.36
N ALA A 14 -2.13 0.14 -16.61
CA ALA A 14 -3.36 0.45 -17.35
C ALA A 14 -4.21 1.54 -16.67
N GLN A 15 -4.32 1.52 -15.34
CA GLN A 15 -5.02 2.55 -14.57
C GLN A 15 -4.30 3.90 -14.63
N SER A 16 -2.97 3.90 -14.55
CA SER A 16 -2.16 5.12 -14.72
C SER A 16 -2.36 5.71 -16.12
N ASP A 17 -2.40 4.88 -17.14
CA ASP A 17 -2.64 5.31 -18.52
C ASP A 17 -4.07 5.83 -18.70
N LEU A 18 -5.08 5.18 -18.13
CA LEU A 18 -6.44 5.72 -18.10
C LEU A 18 -6.48 7.08 -17.41
N SER A 19 -5.89 7.23 -16.22
CA SER A 19 -5.80 8.52 -15.52
C SER A 19 -5.09 9.59 -16.33
N ARG A 20 -4.05 9.25 -17.12
CA ARG A 20 -3.38 10.17 -18.05
C ARG A 20 -4.28 10.64 -19.18
N HIS A 21 -5.22 9.81 -19.63
CA HIS A 21 -6.17 10.17 -20.68
C HIS A 21 -7.35 11.01 -20.16
N PHE A 22 -7.65 10.96 -18.86
CA PHE A 22 -8.72 11.74 -18.23
C PHE A 22 -8.25 13.04 -17.54
N HIS A 23 -6.94 13.25 -17.39
CA HIS A 23 -6.36 14.49 -16.83
C HIS A 23 -5.53 15.22 -17.90
N ASP A 24 -5.84 16.50 -18.13
CA ASP A 24 -5.26 17.40 -19.16
C ASP A 24 -3.75 17.71 -19.01
N ALA A 25 -3.05 17.05 -18.09
CA ALA A 25 -1.60 17.19 -17.96
C ALA A 25 -0.97 15.83 -17.63
N PRO A 26 -0.09 15.29 -18.48
CA PRO A 26 0.67 14.11 -18.11
C PRO A 26 1.55 14.46 -16.90
N PRO A 27 1.57 13.63 -15.84
CA PRO A 27 2.53 13.82 -14.77
C PRO A 27 3.93 13.77 -15.38
N THR A 28 4.72 14.82 -15.13
CA THR A 28 6.11 14.93 -15.57
C THR A 28 6.86 13.68 -15.18
N ARG A 29 7.21 12.85 -16.18
CA ARG A 29 8.05 11.66 -16.05
C ARG A 29 9.30 12.01 -15.25
N SER A 30 9.36 11.57 -13.99
CA SER A 30 10.64 11.25 -13.35
C SER A 30 10.86 9.76 -13.59
N GLU A 31 11.92 9.47 -14.34
CA GLU A 31 12.59 8.19 -14.57
C GLU A 31 11.83 6.93 -14.10
N THR A 32 11.21 6.23 -15.06
CA THR A 32 10.56 4.93 -14.86
C THR A 32 11.58 3.89 -14.43
N LEU A 33 11.76 3.75 -13.11
CA LEU A 33 12.60 2.73 -12.47
C LEU A 33 11.98 1.32 -12.46
N LEU A 34 10.73 1.17 -12.92
CA LEU A 34 10.00 -0.10 -13.02
C LEU A 34 9.38 -0.20 -14.41
N SER A 35 10.17 -0.59 -15.41
CA SER A 35 9.76 -0.63 -16.82
C SER A 35 8.99 -1.89 -17.21
N ASP A 36 9.11 -2.97 -16.42
CA ASP A 36 8.47 -4.25 -16.70
C ASP A 36 8.05 -4.99 -15.42
N ALA A 37 7.18 -5.99 -15.59
CA ALA A 37 6.61 -6.75 -14.48
C ALA A 37 7.66 -7.59 -13.73
N ALA A 38 8.73 -8.02 -14.40
CA ALA A 38 9.82 -8.78 -13.77
C ALA A 38 10.58 -7.88 -12.79
N THR A 39 10.94 -6.67 -13.20
CA THR A 39 11.58 -5.66 -12.35
C THR A 39 10.67 -5.27 -11.18
N TYR A 40 9.35 -5.19 -11.40
CA TYR A 40 8.38 -4.95 -10.33
C TYR A 40 8.36 -6.06 -9.28
N VAL A 41 8.35 -7.32 -9.71
CA VAL A 41 8.42 -8.47 -8.77
C VAL A 41 9.75 -8.48 -8.02
N GLU A 42 10.87 -8.26 -8.71
CA GLU A 42 12.19 -8.17 -8.08
C GLU A 42 12.27 -7.03 -7.06
N ALA A 43 11.69 -5.87 -7.37
CA ALA A 43 11.64 -4.73 -6.47
C ALA A 43 10.80 -5.03 -5.21
N ILE A 44 9.68 -5.72 -5.35
CA ILE A 44 8.88 -6.18 -4.19
C ILE A 44 9.64 -7.22 -3.38
N ASP A 45 10.34 -8.15 -4.03
CA ASP A 45 11.17 -9.13 -3.34
C ASP A 45 12.36 -8.50 -2.62
N ALA A 46 12.95 -7.44 -3.18
CA ALA A 46 13.94 -6.63 -2.51
C ALA A 46 13.32 -5.90 -1.31
N LEU A 47 12.13 -5.31 -1.48
CA LEU A 47 11.39 -4.65 -0.42
C LEU A 47 11.12 -5.61 0.75
N PHE A 48 10.73 -6.86 0.50
CA PHE A 48 10.55 -7.86 1.57
C PHE A 48 11.84 -8.18 2.33
N ARG A 49 12.97 -8.26 1.62
CA ARG A 49 14.23 -8.74 2.18
C ARG A 49 14.98 -7.67 2.95
N VAL A 50 15.02 -6.45 2.42
CA VAL A 50 15.87 -5.37 2.92
C VAL A 50 15.16 -4.03 3.08
N GLY A 51 13.86 -3.97 2.77
CA GLY A 51 13.07 -2.76 2.95
C GLY A 51 12.95 -2.35 4.41
N SER A 52 13.03 -1.04 4.65
CA SER A 52 12.70 -0.46 5.95
C SER A 52 11.20 -0.49 6.21
N SER A 53 10.78 -0.41 7.48
CA SER A 53 9.36 -0.31 7.84
C SER A 53 8.66 0.91 7.22
N HIS A 54 9.42 1.97 6.95
CA HIS A 54 8.91 3.14 6.22
C HIS A 54 8.54 2.75 4.78
N GLN A 55 9.46 2.12 4.04
CA GLN A 55 9.22 1.69 2.66
C GLN A 55 8.12 0.61 2.59
N HIS A 56 8.06 -0.28 3.60
CA HIS A 56 6.97 -1.24 3.73
C HIS A 56 5.63 -0.51 3.86
N PHE A 57 5.56 0.49 4.74
CA PHE A 57 4.35 1.27 4.92
C PHE A 57 3.93 2.03 3.66
N GLU A 58 4.86 2.70 2.97
CA GLU A 58 4.56 3.43 1.72
C GLU A 58 3.97 2.50 0.65
N TYR A 59 4.58 1.33 0.46
CA TYR A 59 4.08 0.34 -0.49
C TYR A 59 2.67 -0.15 -0.10
N LEU A 60 2.49 -0.49 1.19
CA LEU A 60 1.20 -0.96 1.69
C LEU A 60 0.13 0.15 1.63
N PHE A 61 0.50 1.42 1.83
CA PHE A 61 -0.44 2.54 1.78
C PHE A 61 -1.25 2.53 0.49
N PHE A 62 -0.58 2.47 -0.66
CA PHE A 62 -1.25 2.49 -1.97
C PHE A 62 -2.08 1.23 -2.23
N LEU A 63 -1.70 0.09 -1.65
CA LEU A 63 -2.49 -1.15 -1.74
C LEU A 63 -3.79 -1.10 -0.91
N TYR A 64 -3.81 -0.35 0.19
CA TYR A 64 -4.97 -0.24 1.06
C TYR A 64 -5.84 0.97 0.76
N ALA A 65 -5.26 2.08 0.31
CA ALA A 65 -5.94 3.32 -0.10
C ALA A 65 -6.64 3.15 -1.45
N GLN A 66 -7.66 2.30 -1.51
CA GLN A 66 -8.34 1.94 -2.77
C GLN A 66 -9.71 2.64 -2.89
N SER A 67 -10.31 3.07 -1.78
CA SER A 67 -11.65 3.65 -1.78
C SER A 67 -11.67 5.11 -2.23
N HIS A 68 -10.56 5.83 -2.07
CA HIS A 68 -10.45 7.25 -2.37
C HIS A 68 -9.11 7.49 -3.09
N GLY A 69 -9.18 7.94 -4.36
CA GLY A 69 -8.06 7.89 -5.31
C GLY A 69 -6.66 8.22 -4.78
N ASP A 70 -6.54 9.24 -3.92
CA ASP A 70 -5.25 9.73 -3.43
C ASP A 70 -5.09 9.65 -1.90
N GLY A 71 -5.93 8.88 -1.20
CA GLY A 71 -5.81 8.83 0.25
C GLY A 71 -6.48 7.66 0.94
N ILE A 72 -6.01 7.40 2.15
CA ILE A 72 -6.46 6.30 2.98
C ILE A 72 -7.53 6.77 3.94
N SER A 73 -8.60 6.00 4.11
CA SER A 73 -9.55 6.19 5.21
C SER A 73 -9.00 5.62 6.53
N ARG A 74 -9.58 6.03 7.66
CA ARG A 74 -9.18 5.49 8.97
C ARG A 74 -9.36 3.96 9.06
N SER A 75 -10.42 3.43 8.45
CA SER A 75 -10.69 1.99 8.41
C SER A 75 -9.66 1.23 7.59
N GLU A 76 -9.27 1.76 6.43
CA GLU A 76 -8.24 1.15 5.59
C GLU A 76 -6.88 1.17 6.29
N LEU A 77 -6.53 2.29 6.95
CA LEU A 77 -5.29 2.39 7.73
C LEU A 77 -5.27 1.43 8.92
N LEU A 78 -6.39 1.30 9.65
CA LEU A 78 -6.50 0.33 10.73
C LEU A 78 -6.32 -1.09 10.24
N GLN A 79 -6.92 -1.43 9.09
CA GLN A 79 -6.78 -2.75 8.50
C GLN A 79 -5.34 -3.03 8.09
N LEU A 80 -4.67 -2.06 7.43
CA LEU A 80 -3.25 -2.15 7.07
C LEU A 80 -2.40 -2.46 8.30
N LEU A 81 -2.55 -1.68 9.36
CA LEU A 81 -1.77 -1.88 10.58
C LEU A 81 -2.12 -3.22 11.25
N GLN A 82 -3.38 -3.63 11.26
CA GLN A 82 -3.76 -4.92 11.84
C GLN A 82 -3.11 -6.11 11.13
N GLU A 83 -3.01 -6.04 9.80
CA GLU A 83 -2.52 -7.14 8.95
C GLU A 83 -0.99 -7.12 8.79
N HIS A 84 -0.33 -5.99 9.06
CA HIS A 84 1.09 -5.77 8.74
C HIS A 84 1.92 -5.19 9.90
N LEU A 85 1.50 -5.39 11.14
CA LEU A 85 2.37 -5.18 12.30
C LEU A 85 3.22 -6.43 12.54
N SER A 86 4.49 -6.22 12.91
CA SER A 86 5.39 -7.33 13.20
C SER A 86 4.88 -8.16 14.39
N PRO A 87 4.92 -9.51 14.32
CA PRO A 87 4.53 -10.36 15.43
C PRO A 87 5.29 -10.01 16.71
N ALA A 88 6.59 -9.71 16.59
CA ALA A 88 7.43 -9.34 17.73
C ALA A 88 6.93 -8.06 18.44
N ALA A 89 6.46 -7.05 17.70
CA ALA A 89 5.90 -5.83 18.30
C ALA A 89 4.56 -6.10 19.02
N VAL A 90 3.73 -6.98 18.45
CA VAL A 90 2.43 -7.36 19.04
C VAL A 90 2.62 -8.24 20.28
N GLU A 91 3.57 -9.16 20.26
CA GLU A 91 3.92 -10.02 21.40
C GLU A 91 4.57 -9.23 22.55
N ALA A 92 5.38 -8.22 22.23
CA ALA A 92 6.02 -7.35 23.23
C ALA A 92 5.01 -6.50 24.02
N ASP A 93 3.86 -6.17 23.42
CA ASP A 93 2.81 -5.40 24.07
C ASP A 93 1.42 -5.87 23.61
N ALA A 94 0.76 -6.68 24.45
CA ALA A 94 -0.57 -7.23 24.16
C ALA A 94 -1.65 -6.15 23.91
N ARG A 95 -1.44 -4.91 24.38
CA ARG A 95 -2.36 -3.78 24.15
C ARG A 95 -1.88 -2.86 23.03
N PHE A 96 -0.89 -3.26 22.27
CA PHE A 96 -0.26 -2.41 21.27
C PHE A 96 -1.28 -1.92 20.23
N PHE A 97 -2.07 -2.85 19.69
CA PHE A 97 -3.10 -2.50 18.71
C PHE A 97 -4.22 -1.63 19.31
N GLU A 98 -4.63 -1.86 20.57
CA GLU A 98 -5.62 -1.02 21.25
C GLU A 98 -5.13 0.44 21.41
N LYS A 99 -3.83 0.62 21.68
CA LYS A 99 -3.19 1.94 21.75
C LYS A 99 -3.20 2.62 20.38
N ILE A 100 -2.87 1.89 19.32
CA ILE A 100 -2.94 2.38 17.94
C ILE A 100 -4.38 2.80 17.60
N TYR A 101 -5.36 1.93 17.85
CA TYR A 101 -6.76 2.21 17.61
C TYR A 101 -7.23 3.47 18.34
N THR A 102 -6.92 3.58 19.63
CA THR A 102 -7.27 4.74 20.45
C THR A 102 -6.62 6.02 19.91
N TYR A 103 -5.34 5.93 19.51
CA TYR A 103 -4.61 7.05 18.93
C TYR A 103 -5.23 7.51 17.61
N LEU A 104 -5.46 6.59 16.66
CA LEU A 104 -6.06 6.91 15.37
C LEU A 104 -7.49 7.45 15.54
N LYS A 105 -8.29 6.92 16.46
CA LYS A 105 -9.63 7.45 16.74
C LYS A 105 -9.60 8.93 17.16
N ARG A 106 -8.57 9.36 17.89
CA ARG A 106 -8.43 10.74 18.38
C ARG A 106 -7.80 11.68 17.37
N HIS A 107 -6.82 11.20 16.60
CA HIS A 107 -5.93 12.07 15.80
C HIS A 107 -6.16 11.95 14.29
N PHE A 108 -6.83 10.89 13.83
CA PHE A 108 -7.29 10.78 12.45
C PHE A 108 -8.63 11.52 12.32
N THR A 109 -8.58 12.83 12.11
CA THR A 109 -9.76 13.72 12.15
C THR A 109 -10.38 13.98 10.77
N ALA A 110 -9.64 13.72 9.69
CA ALA A 110 -10.15 13.84 8.33
C ALA A 110 -10.89 12.56 7.90
N PRO A 111 -11.81 12.64 6.92
CA PRO A 111 -12.41 11.44 6.33
C PRO A 111 -11.34 10.57 5.64
N VAL A 112 -10.35 11.22 5.03
CA VAL A 112 -9.27 10.61 4.25
C VAL A 112 -7.98 11.40 4.50
N LEU A 113 -6.83 10.73 4.56
CA LEU A 113 -5.50 11.36 4.63
C LEU A 113 -4.64 10.94 3.44
N SER A 114 -3.83 11.88 2.92
CA SER A 114 -2.77 11.59 1.95
C SER A 114 -1.64 10.79 2.60
N LEU A 115 -0.71 10.27 1.79
CA LEU A 115 0.49 9.58 2.27
C LEU A 115 1.27 10.45 3.26
N ASP A 116 1.63 11.68 2.87
CA ASP A 116 2.41 12.60 3.70
C ASP A 116 1.72 12.93 5.03
N ALA A 117 0.41 13.18 4.99
CA ALA A 117 -0.36 13.47 6.20
C ALA A 117 -0.45 12.24 7.12
N THR A 118 -0.53 11.04 6.54
CA THR A 118 -0.54 9.79 7.29
C THR A 118 0.83 9.50 7.91
N LEU A 119 1.92 9.70 7.17
CA LEU A 119 3.28 9.59 7.68
C LEU A 119 3.52 10.58 8.83
N ALA A 120 3.08 11.83 8.69
CA ALA A 120 3.15 12.82 9.77
C ALA A 120 2.38 12.36 11.03
N LEU A 121 1.18 11.80 10.85
CA LEU A 121 0.36 11.26 11.93
C LEU A 121 1.06 10.09 12.65
N LEU A 122 1.68 9.17 11.91
CA LEU A 122 2.38 8.01 12.46
C LEU A 122 3.74 8.37 13.06
N ASN A 123 4.45 9.36 12.53
CA ASN A 123 5.73 9.81 13.06
C ASN A 123 5.62 10.48 14.44
N ALA A 124 4.46 11.01 14.80
CA ALA A 124 4.19 11.44 16.18
C ALA A 124 4.16 10.27 17.19
N ARG A 125 4.08 9.02 16.71
CA ARG A 125 4.18 7.77 17.46
C ARG A 125 5.11 6.80 16.71
N PRO A 126 6.42 7.07 16.69
CA PRO A 126 7.34 6.44 15.73
C PRO A 126 7.43 4.92 15.87
N HIS A 127 7.14 4.39 17.05
CA HIS A 127 7.06 2.95 17.30
C HIS A 127 5.98 2.24 16.48
N ILE A 128 4.91 2.94 16.06
CA ILE A 128 3.87 2.36 15.19
C ILE A 128 4.49 2.07 13.82
N LEU A 129 5.07 3.10 13.19
CA LEU A 129 5.70 2.98 11.88
C LEU A 129 6.87 2.00 11.90
N ALA A 130 7.71 2.04 12.94
CA ALA A 130 8.83 1.12 13.11
C ALA A 130 8.40 -0.35 13.31
N SER A 131 7.14 -0.59 13.65
CA SER A 131 6.59 -1.94 13.82
C SER A 131 5.93 -2.48 12.55
N VAL A 132 5.82 -1.67 11.49
CA VAL A 132 5.23 -2.11 10.21
C VAL A 132 6.21 -3.03 9.51
N CYS A 133 5.71 -4.18 9.06
CA CYS A 133 6.42 -5.10 8.19
C CYS A 133 5.44 -5.79 7.24
N ILE A 134 5.88 -6.17 6.05
CA ILE A 134 4.98 -6.85 5.13
C ILE A 134 4.78 -8.32 5.53
N ASP A 135 3.56 -8.66 5.91
CA ASP A 135 3.10 -10.05 6.00
C ASP A 135 2.81 -10.57 4.58
N LYS A 136 3.60 -11.55 4.12
CA LYS A 136 3.51 -12.10 2.76
C LYS A 136 2.17 -12.79 2.48
N ALA A 137 1.59 -13.47 3.47
CA ALA A 137 0.34 -14.20 3.29
C ALA A 137 -0.83 -13.21 3.13
N GLN A 138 -0.88 -12.18 4.00
CA GLN A 138 -1.88 -11.14 3.93
C GLN A 138 -1.74 -10.32 2.64
N LEU A 139 -0.52 -9.95 2.27
CA LEU A 139 -0.27 -9.22 1.03
C LEU A 139 -0.72 -10.03 -0.19
N HIS A 140 -0.40 -11.32 -0.25
CA HIS A 140 -0.81 -12.17 -1.36
C HIS A 140 -2.34 -12.23 -1.50
N ALA A 141 -3.05 -12.45 -0.39
CA ALA A 141 -4.51 -12.44 -0.37
C ALA A 141 -5.08 -11.09 -0.80
N ARG A 142 -4.48 -9.99 -0.36
CA ARG A 142 -4.88 -8.62 -0.71
C ARG A 142 -4.73 -8.34 -2.19
N VAL A 143 -3.57 -8.67 -2.77
CA VAL A 143 -3.28 -8.49 -4.20
C VAL A 143 -4.26 -9.32 -5.03
N GLN A 144 -4.51 -10.58 -4.68
CA GLN A 144 -5.49 -11.42 -5.35
C GLN A 144 -6.90 -10.83 -5.30
N SER A 145 -7.35 -10.38 -4.12
CA SER A 145 -8.67 -9.76 -3.96
C SER A 145 -8.78 -8.46 -4.76
N SER A 146 -7.73 -7.64 -4.76
CA SER A 146 -7.66 -6.40 -5.53
C SER A 146 -7.75 -6.68 -7.02
N ASN A 147 -7.03 -7.69 -7.53
CA ASN A 147 -7.09 -8.10 -8.93
C ASN A 147 -8.48 -8.60 -9.32
N ALA A 148 -9.17 -9.34 -8.44
CA ALA A 148 -10.52 -9.84 -8.70
C ALA A 148 -11.58 -8.73 -8.75
N ARG A 149 -11.43 -7.66 -7.95
CA ARG A 149 -12.37 -6.53 -7.88
C ARG A 149 -12.18 -5.52 -9.02
N ASN A 150 -10.94 -5.31 -9.44
CA ASN A 150 -10.57 -4.32 -10.44
C ASN A 150 -10.14 -5.02 -11.74
N GLN A 151 -11.04 -5.86 -12.28
CA GLN A 151 -10.77 -6.55 -13.54
C GLN A 151 -10.59 -5.53 -14.66
N VAL A 152 -9.40 -5.52 -15.25
CA VAL A 152 -9.14 -4.79 -16.49
C VAL A 152 -9.58 -5.69 -17.64
N PRO A 153 -10.33 -5.19 -18.63
CA PRO A 153 -10.64 -5.95 -19.84
C PRO A 153 -9.36 -6.51 -20.46
N LYS A 154 -9.39 -7.78 -20.90
CA LYS A 154 -8.21 -8.46 -21.45
C LYS A 154 -7.58 -7.69 -22.61
N GLU A 155 -8.37 -6.96 -23.38
CA GLU A 155 -7.88 -6.18 -24.53
C GLU A 155 -6.89 -5.07 -24.14
N LEU A 156 -6.91 -4.59 -22.89
CA LEU A 156 -5.98 -3.58 -22.37
C LEU A 156 -4.74 -4.18 -21.69
N LEU A 157 -4.70 -5.50 -21.49
CA LEU A 157 -3.57 -6.21 -20.90
C LEU A 157 -2.60 -6.77 -21.96
N ASP A 158 -3.10 -6.99 -23.18
CA ASP A 158 -2.38 -7.58 -24.32
C ASP A 158 -1.89 -6.55 -25.35
N ALA A 159 -2.11 -5.25 -25.10
CA ALA A 159 -1.73 -4.13 -25.99
C ALA A 159 -0.35 -3.54 -25.62
#